data_AF-A0A4Z0LZU2-F1
#
_entry.id   AF-A0A4Z0LZU2-F1
#
_cell.length_a   1.000
_cell.length_b   1.000
_cell.length_c   1.000
_cell.angle_alpha   90.00
_cell.angle_beta   90.00
_cell.angle_gamma   90.00
#
_symmetry.space_group_name_H-M   'P 1'
#
loop_
_entity.id
_entity.type
_entity.pdbx_description
1 polymer ?
#
loop_
_entity_poly.entity_id
_entity_poly.type
_entity_poly.pdbx_seq_one_letter_code
_entity_poly.pdbx_strand_id
1 'polypeptide(L)'
;MKTRLGARRAVTAFMIACLLAPQMLWADSAVDESPNPWAMAGDLVVARPLGAAITVGGTAVWLVSLPFTLLSGHAGEAADKLIIGPGAATFARCLGCRNVGYTHKDIDAYHEAQERAAAEEAAAE
;
A
#
# COMPACT_ATOMS: atom_id res chain seq x y z
N MET A 1 22.33 22.25 41.93
CA MET A 1 21.76 22.50 40.57
C MET A 1 21.98 21.36 39.56
N LYS A 2 22.77 20.31 39.86
CA LYS A 2 23.11 19.20 38.92
C LYS A 2 21.98 18.17 38.71
N THR A 3 21.12 17.97 39.71
CA THR A 3 20.03 16.98 39.69
C THR A 3 18.91 17.33 38.70
N ARG A 4 18.63 18.63 38.47
CA ARG A 4 17.57 19.07 37.53
C ARG A 4 17.94 18.90 36.05
N LEU A 5 19.23 18.82 35.73
CA LEU A 5 19.70 18.62 34.36
C LEU A 5 19.56 17.15 33.91
N GLY A 6 19.80 16.20 34.82
CA GLY A 6 19.57 14.77 34.57
C GLY A 6 18.09 14.43 34.42
N ALA A 7 17.23 15.01 35.27
CA ALA A 7 15.78 14.83 35.18
C ALA A 7 15.20 15.34 33.86
N ARG A 8 15.66 16.51 33.39
CA ARG A 8 15.24 17.05 32.07
C ARG A 8 15.65 16.15 30.91
N ARG A 9 16.86 15.59 30.93
CA ARG A 9 17.36 14.66 29.90
C ARG A 9 16.57 13.33 29.89
N ALA A 10 16.20 12.83 31.07
CA ALA A 10 15.37 11.63 31.19
C ALA A 10 13.95 11.86 30.65
N VAL A 11 13.33 13.02 30.96
CA VAL A 11 12.00 13.38 30.44
C VAL A 11 12.01 13.57 28.92
N THR A 12 13.04 14.22 28.36
CA THR A 12 13.15 14.35 26.89
C THR A 12 13.36 13.01 26.20
N ALA A 13 14.16 12.11 26.78
CA ALA A 13 14.35 10.77 26.23
C ALA A 13 13.05 9.94 26.28
N PHE A 14 12.29 10.05 27.36
CA PHE A 14 11.00 9.38 27.51
C PHE A 14 9.95 9.90 26.51
N MET A 15 9.86 11.22 26.30
CA MET A 15 8.96 11.79 25.29
C MET A 15 9.32 11.35 23.87
N ILE A 16 10.61 11.35 23.51
CA ILE A 16 11.07 10.86 22.21
C ILE A 16 10.74 9.37 22.05
N ALA A 17 10.93 8.56 23.09
CA ALA A 17 10.55 7.15 23.08
C ALA A 17 9.02 6.95 22.94
N CYS A 18 8.19 7.74 23.61
CA CYS A 18 6.74 7.70 23.46
C CYS A 18 6.27 8.09 22.05
N LEU A 19 6.96 9.01 21.38
CA LEU A 19 6.65 9.37 20.00
C LEU A 19 7.13 8.32 18.99
N LEU A 20 8.26 7.65 19.25
CA LEU A 20 8.85 6.64 18.36
C LEU A 20 8.34 5.20 18.59
N ALA A 21 7.74 4.90 19.75
CA ALA A 21 7.21 3.57 20.05
C ALA A 21 6.04 3.13 19.15
N PRO A 22 5.07 3.99 18.79
CA PRO A 22 3.94 3.58 17.93
C PRO A 22 4.37 3.14 16.53
N GLN A 23 5.44 3.75 16.00
CA GLN A 23 5.98 3.45 14.67
C GLN A 23 6.67 2.07 14.59
N MET A 24 7.17 1.54 15.71
CA MET A 24 7.69 0.17 15.80
C MET A 24 6.57 -0.86 16.00
N LEU A 25 5.51 -0.49 16.74
CA LEU A 25 4.42 -1.40 17.09
C LEU A 25 3.46 -1.68 15.91
N TRP A 26 3.34 -0.74 14.97
CA TRP A 26 2.50 -0.91 13.77
C TRP A 26 3.21 -1.57 12.58
N ALA A 27 4.49 -1.95 12.72
CA ALA A 27 5.24 -2.61 11.65
C ALA A 27 4.93 -4.12 11.53
N ASP A 28 4.49 -4.77 12.62
CA ASP A 28 4.40 -6.23 12.71
C ASP A 28 2.98 -6.80 12.47
N SER A 29 1.93 -6.02 12.73
CA SER A 29 0.53 -6.52 12.79
C SER A 29 -0.15 -6.77 11.44
N ALA A 30 0.58 -6.75 10.32
CA ALA A 30 -0.03 -6.77 9.00
C ALA A 30 0.60 -7.78 8.03
N VAL A 31 1.31 -8.80 8.52
CA VAL A 31 1.79 -9.90 7.68
C VAL A 31 1.10 -11.20 8.08
N ASP A 32 -0.23 -11.18 7.99
CA ASP A 32 -0.98 -12.40 7.82
C ASP A 32 -1.36 -12.45 6.34
N GLU A 33 -0.58 -13.22 5.56
CA GLU A 33 -0.83 -13.54 4.15
C GLU A 33 -1.91 -14.65 4.05
N SER A 34 -2.79 -14.74 5.05
CA SER A 34 -4.09 -15.38 4.92
C SER A 34 -5.10 -14.28 4.53
N PRO A 35 -6.09 -14.56 3.69
CA PRO A 35 -7.11 -13.58 3.29
C PRO A 35 -7.99 -13.26 4.50
N ASN A 36 -7.48 -12.46 5.43
CA ASN A 36 -8.24 -11.98 6.55
C ASN A 36 -9.34 -11.07 5.96
N PRO A 37 -10.63 -11.41 6.15
CA PRO A 37 -11.74 -10.60 5.61
C PRO A 37 -11.63 -9.13 6.02
N TRP A 38 -11.07 -8.86 7.21
CA TRP A 38 -10.85 -7.52 7.70
C TRP A 38 -9.76 -6.76 6.95
N ALA A 39 -8.70 -7.44 6.49
CA ALA A 39 -7.65 -6.81 5.69
C ALA A 39 -8.17 -6.44 4.30
N MET A 40 -8.97 -7.31 3.68
CA MET A 40 -9.61 -7.02 2.39
C MET A 40 -10.67 -5.91 2.50
N ALA A 41 -11.49 -5.93 3.56
CA ALA A 41 -12.48 -4.90 3.81
C ALA A 41 -11.84 -3.54 4.12
N GLY A 42 -10.80 -3.52 4.95
CA GLY A 42 -10.03 -2.30 5.24
C GLY A 42 -9.36 -1.74 3.99
N ASP A 43 -8.84 -2.61 3.12
CA ASP A 43 -8.28 -2.21 1.83
C ASP A 43 -9.33 -1.54 0.94
N LEU A 44 -10.53 -2.11 0.85
CA LEU A 44 -11.61 -1.59 0.00
C LEU A 44 -12.26 -0.31 0.54
N VAL A 45 -12.48 -0.24 1.85
CA VAL A 45 -13.25 0.86 2.48
C VAL A 45 -12.36 2.04 2.85
N VAL A 46 -11.08 1.80 3.17
CA VAL A 46 -10.19 2.85 3.68
C VAL A 46 -9.03 3.09 2.71
N ALA A 47 -8.24 2.07 2.41
CA ALA A 47 -6.99 2.26 1.67
C ALA A 47 -7.22 2.71 0.23
N ARG A 48 -8.17 2.10 -0.49
CA ARG A 48 -8.49 2.46 -1.88
C ARG A 48 -9.12 3.85 -2.01
N PRO A 49 -10.12 4.25 -1.22
CA PRO A 49 -10.66 5.61 -1.27
C PRO A 49 -9.62 6.67 -0.91
N LEU A 50 -8.76 6.38 0.07
CA LEU A 50 -7.65 7.27 0.41
C LEU A 50 -6.65 7.39 -0.75
N GLY A 51 -6.28 6.27 -1.36
CA GLY A 51 -5.43 6.25 -2.55
C GLY A 51 -6.03 7.05 -3.71
N ALA A 52 -7.33 6.90 -3.96
CA ALA A 52 -8.04 7.67 -4.97
C ALA A 52 -8.02 9.19 -4.65
N ALA A 53 -8.22 9.58 -3.39
CA ALA A 53 -8.10 10.97 -2.96
C ALA A 53 -6.69 11.52 -3.18
N ILE A 54 -5.65 10.72 -2.92
CA ILE A 54 -4.25 11.08 -3.19
C ILE A 54 -4.02 11.26 -4.69
N THR A 55 -4.53 10.38 -5.54
CA THR A 55 -4.42 10.52 -7.00
C THR A 55 -5.12 11.79 -7.51
N VAL A 56 -6.31 12.09 -7.00
CA VAL A 56 -7.04 13.33 -7.34
C VAL A 56 -6.26 14.56 -6.86
N GLY A 57 -5.75 14.55 -5.63
CA GLY A 57 -4.93 15.62 -5.09
C GLY A 57 -3.63 15.82 -5.88
N GLY A 58 -2.94 14.74 -6.24
CA GLY A 58 -1.75 14.76 -7.09
C GLY A 58 -2.04 15.33 -8.48
N THR A 59 -3.21 15.01 -9.05
CA THR A 59 -3.68 15.58 -10.31
C THR A 59 -3.90 17.10 -10.19
N ALA A 60 -4.52 17.56 -9.10
CA ALA A 60 -4.71 18.99 -8.86
C ALA A 60 -3.36 19.73 -8.72
N VAL A 61 -2.40 19.15 -8.00
CA VAL A 61 -1.04 19.71 -7.87
C VAL A 61 -0.33 19.75 -9.23
N TRP A 62 -0.46 18.70 -10.04
CA TRP A 62 0.11 18.66 -11.38
C TRP A 62 -0.48 19.73 -12.30
N LEU A 63 -1.80 20.00 -12.22
CA LEU A 63 -2.44 21.08 -12.99
C LEU A 63 -1.88 22.47 -12.62
N VAL A 64 -1.61 22.72 -11.35
CA VAL A 64 -1.03 24.00 -10.90
C VAL A 64 0.45 24.11 -11.30
N SER A 65 1.19 23.01 -11.33
CA SER A 65 2.60 22.99 -11.74
C SER A 65 2.79 22.89 -13.25
N LEU A 66 1.74 22.60 -14.01
CA LEU A 66 1.70 22.45 -15.46
C LEU A 66 2.38 23.60 -16.24
N PRO A 67 2.13 24.90 -15.97
CA PRO A 67 2.83 25.98 -16.67
C PRO A 67 4.35 25.94 -16.50
N PHE A 68 4.85 25.48 -15.35
CA PHE A 68 6.29 25.37 -15.08
C PHE A 68 6.88 24.09 -15.69
N THR A 69 6.16 22.97 -15.57
CA THR A 69 6.63 21.67 -16.06
C THR A 69 6.58 21.56 -17.58
N LEU A 70 5.66 22.27 -18.25
CA LEU A 70 5.70 22.45 -19.71
C LEU A 70 6.91 23.26 -20.14
N LEU A 71 7.20 24.36 -19.42
CA LEU A 71 8.33 25.22 -19.75
C LEU A 71 9.68 24.51 -19.53
N SER A 72 9.75 23.58 -18.56
CA SER A 72 10.91 22.73 -18.32
C SER A 72 10.97 21.48 -19.19
N GLY A 73 9.90 21.15 -19.94
CA GLY A 73 9.82 19.94 -20.77
C GLY A 73 9.61 18.63 -20.00
N HIS A 74 9.28 18.68 -18.70
CA HIS A 74 9.13 17.51 -17.82
C HIS A 74 7.68 17.26 -17.36
N ALA A 75 6.68 17.78 -18.08
CA ALA A 75 5.26 17.61 -17.72
C ALA A 75 4.82 16.15 -17.64
N GLY A 76 5.32 15.28 -18.53
CA GLY A 76 5.01 13.85 -18.56
C GLY A 76 5.57 13.10 -17.36
N GLU A 77 6.84 13.30 -17.03
CA GLU A 77 7.49 12.69 -15.85
C GLU A 77 6.78 13.12 -14.55
N ALA A 78 6.38 14.39 -14.46
CA ALA A 78 5.62 14.89 -13.32
C ALA A 78 4.25 14.21 -13.20
N ALA A 79 3.53 14.02 -14.31
CA ALA A 79 2.26 13.29 -14.31
C ALA A 79 2.46 11.83 -13.89
N ASP A 80 3.53 11.20 -14.35
CA ASP A 80 3.85 9.82 -14.01
C ASP A 80 4.05 9.62 -12.51
N LYS A 81 4.77 10.53 -11.86
CA LYS A 81 5.03 10.46 -10.40
C LYS A 81 3.84 10.90 -9.55
N LEU A 82 3.09 11.91 -9.97
CA LEU A 82 1.99 12.50 -9.17
C LEU A 82 0.65 11.81 -9.39
N ILE A 83 0.44 11.17 -10.53
CA ILE A 83 -0.86 10.64 -10.94
C ILE A 83 -0.75 9.15 -11.22
N ILE A 84 0.08 8.74 -12.18
CA ILE A 84 0.12 7.35 -12.67
C ILE A 84 0.63 6.40 -11.59
N GLY A 85 1.74 6.73 -10.91
CA GLY A 85 2.31 5.91 -9.84
C GLY A 85 1.33 5.68 -8.68
N PRO A 86 0.78 6.74 -8.06
CA PRO A 86 -0.25 6.61 -7.02
C PRO A 86 -1.52 5.91 -7.51
N GLY A 87 -1.95 6.18 -8.74
CA GLY A 87 -3.10 5.52 -9.36
C GLY A 87 -2.88 4.01 -9.52
N ALA A 88 -1.72 3.59 -10.03
CA ALA A 88 -1.37 2.18 -10.17
C ALA A 88 -1.28 1.48 -8.81
N ALA A 89 -0.69 2.12 -7.79
CA ALA A 89 -0.64 1.58 -6.42
C ALA A 89 -2.04 1.39 -5.79
N THR A 90 -3.03 2.14 -6.25
CA THR A 90 -4.41 2.10 -5.75
C THR A 90 -5.28 1.12 -6.54
N PHE A 91 -5.22 1.17 -7.87
CA PHE A 91 -6.15 0.46 -8.75
C PHE A 91 -5.57 -0.81 -9.38
N ALA A 92 -4.25 -0.87 -9.62
CA ALA A 92 -3.57 -2.01 -10.23
C ALA A 92 -2.92 -2.96 -9.20
N ARG A 93 -3.29 -2.82 -7.93
CA ARG A 93 -2.86 -3.67 -6.82
C ARG A 93 -3.94 -4.69 -6.49
N CYS A 94 -3.55 -5.95 -6.23
CA CYS A 94 -4.47 -6.97 -5.73
C CYS A 94 -5.08 -6.59 -4.37
N LEU A 95 -6.31 -7.03 -4.13
CA LEU A 95 -7.06 -6.69 -2.92
C LEU A 95 -6.37 -7.28 -1.69
N GLY A 96 -5.95 -6.43 -0.76
CA GLY A 96 -5.19 -6.82 0.44
C GLY A 96 -3.68 -6.99 0.25
N CYS A 97 -3.15 -6.92 -0.98
CA CYS A 97 -1.71 -6.98 -1.23
C CYS A 97 -1.03 -5.63 -0.94
N ARG A 98 0.27 -5.60 -0.66
CA ARG A 98 1.04 -4.34 -0.57
C ARG A 98 1.76 -3.94 -1.85
N ASN A 99 2.11 -4.92 -2.68
CA ASN A 99 2.82 -4.68 -3.94
C ASN A 99 1.83 -4.57 -5.10
N VAL A 100 2.19 -3.77 -6.10
CA VAL A 100 1.44 -3.68 -7.37
C VAL A 100 1.56 -5.01 -8.13
N GLY A 101 0.47 -5.42 -8.78
CA GLY A 101 0.39 -6.70 -9.48
C GLY A 101 -0.80 -7.55 -9.05
N TYR A 102 -1.03 -8.63 -9.78
CA TYR A 102 -2.06 -9.63 -9.51
C TYR A 102 -1.42 -10.92 -9.01
N THR A 103 -2.12 -11.58 -8.09
CA THR A 103 -1.62 -12.78 -7.41
C THR A 103 -1.89 -14.08 -8.17
N HIS A 104 -2.77 -14.07 -9.17
CA HIS A 104 -3.14 -15.22 -10.03
C HIS A 104 -3.61 -16.51 -9.32
N LYS A 105 -3.64 -16.57 -7.99
CA LYS A 105 -4.11 -17.71 -7.18
C LYS A 105 -5.46 -18.28 -7.65
N ASP A 106 -6.37 -17.43 -8.10
CA ASP A 106 -7.69 -17.86 -8.59
C ASP A 106 -7.55 -18.69 -9.87
N ILE A 107 -6.70 -18.24 -10.79
CA ILE A 107 -6.43 -18.90 -12.07
C ILE A 107 -5.74 -20.25 -11.83
N ASP A 108 -4.73 -20.26 -10.96
CA ASP A 108 -4.00 -21.47 -10.59
C ASP A 108 -4.96 -22.52 -9.99
N ALA A 109 -5.86 -22.10 -9.10
CA ALA A 109 -6.87 -22.97 -8.50
C ALA A 109 -7.85 -23.55 -9.54
N TYR A 110 -8.23 -22.79 -10.57
CA TYR A 110 -9.06 -23.31 -11.67
C TYR A 110 -8.31 -24.36 -12.50
N HIS A 111 -7.04 -24.12 -12.82
CA HIS A 111 -6.23 -25.08 -13.56
C HIS A 111 -6.04 -26.37 -12.77
N GLU A 112 -5.73 -26.29 -11.47
CA GLU A 112 -5.64 -27.48 -10.61
C GLU A 112 -6.97 -28.23 -10.51
N ALA A 113 -8.11 -27.53 -10.48
CA ALA A 113 -9.43 -28.16 -10.51
C ALA A 113 -9.69 -28.86 -11.86
N GLN A 114 -9.31 -28.24 -12.98
CA GLN A 114 -9.43 -28.84 -14.30
C GLN A 114 -8.51 -30.06 -14.46
N GLU A 115 -7.27 -29.98 -13.99
CA GLU A 115 -6.32 -31.10 -14.01
C GLU A 115 -6.82 -32.27 -13.17
N ARG A 116 -7.42 -32.01 -12.01
CA ARG A 116 -8.08 -33.04 -11.19
C ARG A 116 -9.26 -33.68 -11.92
N ALA A 117 -10.14 -32.88 -12.53
CA ALA A 117 -11.27 -33.40 -13.29
C ALA A 117 -10.81 -34.25 -14.50
N ALA A 118 -9.80 -33.79 -15.24
CA ALA A 118 -9.23 -34.54 -16.35
C ALA A 118 -8.53 -35.84 -15.90
N ALA A 119 -7.88 -35.84 -14.74
CA ALA A 119 -7.28 -37.03 -14.16
C ALA A 119 -8.33 -38.04 -13.67
N GLU A 120 -9.47 -37.56 -13.14
CA GLU A 120 -10.61 -38.41 -12.76
C GLU A 120 -11.27 -39.04 -14.00
N GLU A 121 -11.43 -38.29 -15.10
CA GLU A 121 -11.92 -38.81 -16.37
C GLU A 121 -10.96 -39.87 -16.94
N ALA A 122 -9.65 -39.60 -16.97
CA ALA A 122 -8.65 -40.55 -17.45
C ALA A 122 -8.50 -41.81 -16.58
N ALA A 123 -8.89 -41.75 -15.30
CA ALA A 123 -8.91 -42.92 -14.41
C ALA A 123 -10.22 -43.72 -14.49
N ALA A 124 -11.25 -43.15 -15.11
CA ALA A 124 -12.54 -43.80 -15.34
C ALA A 124 -12.61 -44.56 -16.68
N GLU A 125 -11.67 -44.30 -17.61
CA GLU A 125 -11.44 -45.04 -18.86
C GLU A 125 -10.48 -46.22 -18.68
#